data_AF-A0A446CI43-F1
#
_entry.id   AF-A0A446CI43-F1
#
_cell.length_a   1.000
_cell.length_b   1.000
_cell.length_c   1.000
_cell.angle_alpha   90.00
_cell.angle_beta   90.00
_cell.angle_gamma   90.00
#
_symmetry.space_group_name_H-M   'P 1'
#
loop_
_entity.id
_entity.type
_entity.pdbx_description
1 polymer ?
#
loop_
_entity_poly.entity_id
_entity_poly.type
_entity_poly.pdbx_seq_one_letter_code
_entity_poly.pdbx_strand_id
1 'polypeptide(L)'
;MSHLPARPASYIAGAILLLTAACASAQETQSKAASAGQFHALADFCGVPSPEMMALFKERQKAAAVQSGIAPGAFDAAYAWSYGKARAALAEYDEEEKAETCRPLKAMAGQD
;
A
#
# COMPACT_ATOMS: atom_id res chain seq x y z
N MET A 1 20.97 -33.00 -51.09
CA MET A 1 20.87 -31.55 -50.80
C MET A 1 19.42 -31.28 -50.45
N SER A 2 19.10 -31.21 -49.16
CA SER A 2 17.72 -31.04 -48.69
C SER A 2 17.52 -29.59 -48.25
N HIS A 3 16.64 -28.88 -48.94
CA HIS A 3 16.25 -27.52 -48.59
C HIS A 3 15.21 -27.57 -47.46
N LEU A 4 15.58 -27.03 -46.29
CA LEU A 4 14.64 -26.77 -45.20
C LEU A 4 13.96 -25.41 -45.42
N PRO A 5 12.62 -25.31 -45.47
CA PRO A 5 11.95 -24.02 -45.48
C PRO A 5 11.98 -23.41 -44.07
N ALA A 6 12.46 -22.17 -43.98
CA ALA A 6 12.47 -21.36 -42.77
C ALA A 6 11.03 -21.13 -42.26
N ARG A 7 10.79 -21.44 -40.98
CA ARG A 7 9.56 -21.05 -40.26
C ARG A 7 9.81 -19.73 -39.53
N PRO A 8 8.85 -18.79 -39.49
CA PRO A 8 9.01 -17.52 -38.80
C PRO A 8 8.87 -17.72 -37.29
N ALA A 9 9.99 -17.84 -36.59
CA ALA A 9 10.03 -17.75 -35.13
C ALA A 9 10.06 -16.28 -34.72
N SER A 10 8.93 -15.58 -34.78
CA SER A 10 8.92 -14.15 -34.47
C SER A 10 7.62 -13.62 -33.86
N TYR A 11 7.01 -14.27 -32.87
CA TYR A 11 5.88 -13.64 -32.13
C TYR A 11 5.76 -13.98 -30.63
N ILE A 12 6.80 -14.46 -29.93
CA ILE A 12 6.72 -14.75 -28.47
C ILE A 12 7.42 -13.68 -27.59
N ALA A 13 8.13 -12.71 -28.19
CA ALA A 13 8.84 -11.69 -27.41
C ALA A 13 7.94 -10.58 -26.81
N GLY A 14 6.70 -10.42 -27.31
CA GLY A 14 5.80 -9.35 -26.87
C GLY A 14 5.04 -9.63 -25.56
N ALA A 15 4.80 -10.90 -25.23
CA ALA A 15 4.02 -11.27 -24.05
C ALA A 15 4.79 -11.09 -22.74
N ILE A 16 6.11 -11.33 -22.75
CA ILE A 16 6.94 -11.31 -21.54
C ILE A 16 7.10 -9.88 -20.98
N LEU A 17 7.15 -8.88 -21.84
CA LEU A 17 7.28 -7.47 -21.45
C LEU A 17 6.00 -6.90 -20.80
N LEU A 18 4.83 -7.44 -21.13
CA LEU A 18 3.56 -7.00 -20.55
C LEU A 18 3.33 -7.58 -19.14
N LEU A 19 3.81 -8.80 -18.87
CA LEU A 19 3.68 -9.42 -17.55
C LEU A 19 4.57 -8.73 -16.49
N THR A 20 5.78 -8.30 -16.84
CA THR A 20 6.69 -7.65 -15.88
C THR A 20 6.23 -6.25 -15.50
N ALA A 21 5.67 -5.48 -16.45
CA ALA A 21 5.10 -4.17 -16.18
C ALA A 21 3.86 -4.22 -15.28
N ALA A 22 3.01 -5.24 -15.43
CA ALA A 22 1.84 -5.46 -14.56
C ALA A 22 2.24 -5.85 -13.13
N CYS A 23 3.32 -6.61 -12.94
CA CYS A 23 3.83 -6.92 -11.60
C CYS A 23 4.45 -5.71 -10.90
N ALA A 24 5.16 -4.84 -11.64
CA ALA A 24 5.75 -3.62 -11.08
C ALA A 24 4.68 -2.63 -10.60
N SER A 25 3.64 -2.39 -11.41
CA SER A 25 2.55 -1.50 -11.05
C SER A 25 1.69 -2.07 -9.92
N ALA A 26 1.43 -3.38 -9.91
CA ALA A 26 0.74 -4.05 -8.80
C ALA A 26 1.52 -3.98 -7.48
N GLN A 27 2.85 -4.12 -7.52
CA GLN A 27 3.69 -4.05 -6.33
C GLN A 27 3.81 -2.62 -5.78
N GLU A 28 3.88 -1.61 -6.65
CA GLU A 28 3.85 -0.19 -6.26
C GLU A 28 2.49 0.23 -5.68
N THR A 29 1.41 -0.32 -6.24
CA THR A 29 0.06 -0.16 -5.72
C THR A 29 -0.07 -0.72 -4.31
N GLN A 30 0.42 -1.95 -4.13
CA GLN A 30 0.36 -2.65 -2.88
C GLN A 30 1.21 -1.92 -1.83
N SER A 31 2.40 -1.41 -2.19
CA SER A 31 3.27 -0.70 -1.25
C SER A 31 2.69 0.64 -0.78
N LYS A 32 2.04 1.42 -1.67
CA LYS A 32 1.40 2.70 -1.32
C LYS A 32 0.12 2.52 -0.48
N ALA A 33 -0.74 1.57 -0.85
CA ALA A 33 -1.94 1.28 -0.07
C ALA A 33 -1.61 0.61 1.27
N ALA A 34 -0.57 -0.23 1.30
CA ALA A 34 -0.13 -0.88 2.53
C ALA A 34 0.53 0.09 3.52
N SER A 35 1.38 1.00 3.04
CA SER A 35 1.99 2.02 3.89
C SER A 35 0.95 2.96 4.48
N ALA A 36 -0.07 3.34 3.70
CA ALA A 36 -1.23 4.08 4.18
C ALA A 36 -1.98 3.36 5.32
N GLY A 37 -2.28 2.07 5.13
CA GLY A 37 -2.96 1.26 6.14
C GLY A 37 -2.16 1.15 7.44
N GLN A 38 -0.86 0.89 7.35
CA GLN A 38 0.03 0.79 8.52
C GLN A 38 0.14 2.12 9.27
N PHE A 39 0.34 3.22 8.55
CA PHE A 39 0.44 4.54 9.15
C PHE A 39 -0.87 4.95 9.84
N HIS A 40 -2.03 4.71 9.21
CA HIS A 40 -3.32 5.01 9.85
C HIS A 40 -3.57 4.15 11.08
N ALA A 41 -3.15 2.89 11.09
CA ALA A 41 -3.27 2.05 12.27
C ALA A 41 -2.45 2.59 13.45
N LEU A 42 -1.23 3.06 13.19
CA LEU A 42 -0.37 3.71 14.19
C LEU A 42 -0.96 5.05 14.66
N ALA A 43 -1.43 5.87 13.73
CA ALA A 43 -2.09 7.14 14.02
C ALA A 43 -3.32 6.95 14.92
N ASP A 44 -4.20 6.01 14.58
CA ASP A 44 -5.38 5.67 15.39
C ASP A 44 -4.99 5.09 16.75
N PHE A 45 -3.93 4.29 16.83
CA PHE A 45 -3.41 3.75 18.09
C PHE A 45 -2.89 4.86 19.02
N CYS A 46 -2.28 5.89 18.43
CA CYS A 46 -1.74 7.04 19.16
C CYS A 46 -2.77 8.16 19.40
N GLY A 47 -3.94 8.08 18.77
CA GLY A 47 -4.98 9.11 18.84
C GLY A 47 -4.65 10.39 18.06
N VAL A 48 -3.74 10.31 17.08
CA VAL A 48 -3.24 11.46 16.32
C VAL A 48 -3.01 11.15 14.85
N PRO A 49 -3.44 12.02 13.91
CA PRO A 49 -4.37 13.15 14.07
C PRO A 49 -5.83 12.68 14.25
N SER A 50 -6.82 13.59 14.18
CA SER A 50 -8.24 13.21 14.35
C SER A 50 -8.69 12.15 13.31
N PRO A 51 -9.66 11.28 13.67
CA PRO A 51 -10.18 10.28 12.74
C PRO A 51 -10.72 10.87 11.43
N GLU A 52 -11.27 12.09 11.47
CA GLU A 52 -11.76 12.81 10.30
C GLU A 52 -10.63 13.18 9.34
N MET A 53 -9.49 13.65 9.87
CA MET A 53 -8.29 13.92 9.09
C MET A 53 -7.72 12.65 8.48
N MET A 54 -7.77 11.53 9.20
CA MET A 54 -7.36 10.22 8.69
C MET A 54 -8.27 9.76 7.55
N ALA A 55 -9.60 9.88 7.67
CA ALA A 55 -10.52 9.57 6.59
C ALA A 55 -10.23 10.42 5.34
N LEU A 56 -9.98 11.72 5.51
CA LEU A 56 -9.62 12.61 4.41
C LEU A 56 -8.31 12.21 3.72
N PHE A 57 -7.27 11.82 4.47
CA PHE A 57 -6.00 11.36 3.90
C PHE A 57 -6.16 10.05 3.13
N LYS A 58 -6.96 9.11 3.65
CA LYS A 58 -7.26 7.86 2.96
C LYS A 58 -7.91 8.15 1.60
N GLU A 59 -8.94 9.00 1.57
CA GLU A 59 -9.64 9.34 0.33
C GLU A 59 -8.72 10.05 -0.68
N ARG A 60 -7.83 10.94 -0.23
CA ARG A 60 -6.82 11.57 -1.11
C ARG A 60 -5.85 10.55 -1.69
N GLN A 61 -5.34 9.63 -0.87
CA GLN A 61 -4.45 8.56 -1.32
C GLN A 61 -5.14 7.61 -2.29
N LYS A 62 -6.39 7.25 -2.00
CA LYS A 62 -7.24 6.45 -2.89
C LYS A 62 -7.44 7.16 -4.24
N ALA A 63 -7.79 8.45 -4.24
CA ALA A 63 -7.96 9.22 -5.47
C ALA A 63 -6.67 9.28 -6.30
N ALA A 64 -5.50 9.47 -5.67
CA ALA A 64 -4.21 9.45 -6.36
C ALA A 64 -3.86 8.06 -6.91
N ALA A 65 -4.16 7.00 -6.15
CA ALA A 65 -4.00 5.63 -6.59
C ALA A 65 -4.86 5.33 -7.83
N VAL A 66 -6.13 5.73 -7.80
CA VAL A 66 -7.07 5.55 -8.93
C VAL A 66 -6.57 6.28 -10.18
N GLN A 67 -6.08 7.50 -10.04
CA GLN A 67 -5.46 8.24 -11.15
C GLN A 67 -4.22 7.53 -11.72
N SER A 68 -3.54 6.73 -10.91
CA SER A 68 -2.38 5.92 -11.32
C SER A 68 -2.77 4.56 -11.90
N GLY A 69 -4.06 4.30 -12.14
CA GLY A 69 -4.55 3.05 -12.75
C GLY A 69 -4.95 1.97 -11.76
N ILE A 70 -5.00 2.27 -10.45
CA ILE A 70 -5.35 1.32 -9.41
C ILE A 70 -6.87 1.22 -9.30
N ALA A 71 -7.41 0.00 -9.35
CA ALA A 71 -8.83 -0.20 -9.07
C ALA A 71 -9.16 0.25 -7.63
N PRO A 72 -10.22 1.06 -7.39
CA PRO A 72 -10.56 1.54 -6.06
C PRO A 72 -10.70 0.41 -5.02
N GLY A 73 -11.32 -0.71 -5.40
CA GLY A 73 -11.47 -1.88 -4.53
C GLY A 73 -10.15 -2.59 -4.21
N ALA A 74 -9.16 -2.55 -5.12
CA ALA A 74 -7.84 -3.11 -4.86
C ALA A 74 -7.08 -2.27 -3.83
N PHE A 75 -7.20 -0.94 -3.90
CA PHE A 75 -6.67 -0.05 -2.87
C PHE A 75 -7.34 -0.31 -1.51
N ASP A 76 -8.68 -0.37 -1.47
CA ASP A 76 -9.41 -0.59 -0.21
C ASP A 76 -9.04 -1.92 0.45
N ALA A 77 -8.89 -2.99 -0.34
CA ALA A 77 -8.49 -4.31 0.17
C ALA A 77 -7.06 -4.30 0.74
N ALA A 78 -6.09 -3.72 0.01
CA ALA A 78 -4.70 -3.64 0.45
C ALA A 78 -4.53 -2.75 1.69
N TYR A 79 -5.29 -1.64 1.74
CA TYR A 79 -5.38 -0.77 2.90
C TYR A 79 -5.93 -1.52 4.12
N ALA A 80 -7.10 -2.16 3.98
CA ALA A 80 -7.78 -2.83 5.08
C ALA A 80 -6.95 -3.98 5.67
N TRP A 81 -6.33 -4.79 4.80
CA TRP A 81 -5.43 -5.87 5.23
C TRP A 81 -4.24 -5.32 6.03
N SER A 82 -3.59 -4.27 5.52
CA SER A 82 -2.39 -3.69 6.17
C SER A 82 -2.73 -2.99 7.48
N TYR A 83 -3.84 -2.26 7.52
CA TYR A 83 -4.36 -1.62 8.73
C TYR A 83 -4.66 -2.65 9.81
N GLY A 84 -5.42 -3.70 9.47
CA GLY A 84 -5.78 -4.77 10.41
C GLY A 84 -4.56 -5.49 10.96
N LYS A 85 -3.59 -5.82 10.09
CA LYS A 85 -2.32 -6.43 10.50
C LYS A 85 -1.54 -5.55 11.47
N ALA A 86 -1.42 -4.25 11.19
CA ALA A 86 -0.73 -3.31 12.06
C ALA A 86 -1.45 -3.13 13.41
N ARG A 87 -2.79 -3.02 13.41
CA ARG A 87 -3.59 -2.95 14.64
C ARG A 87 -3.42 -4.19 15.51
N ALA A 88 -3.39 -5.38 14.90
CA ALA A 88 -3.16 -6.62 15.63
C ALA A 88 -1.77 -6.64 16.29
N ALA A 89 -0.72 -6.20 15.58
CA ALA A 89 0.62 -6.10 16.15
C ALA A 89 0.70 -5.07 17.29
N LEU A 90 0.05 -3.92 17.15
CA LEU A 90 0.02 -2.86 18.18
C LEU A 90 -0.85 -3.24 19.40
N ALA A 91 -1.79 -4.17 19.26
CA ALA A 91 -2.63 -4.62 20.37
C ALA A 91 -1.85 -5.42 21.43
N GLU A 92 -0.67 -5.93 21.07
CA GLU A 92 0.22 -6.65 21.98
C GLU A 92 1.06 -5.72 22.85
N TYR A 93 1.03 -4.40 22.59
CA TYR A 93 1.86 -3.42 23.29
C TYR A 93 1.24 -3.08 24.65
N ASP A 94 2.07 -3.03 25.68
CA ASP A 94 1.65 -2.47 26.96
C ASP A 94 1.59 -0.92 26.95
N GLU A 95 1.20 -0.31 28.06
CA GLU A 95 1.05 1.15 28.13
C GLU A 95 2.39 1.90 28.05
N GLU A 96 3.50 1.29 28.48
CA GLU A 96 4.84 1.89 28.36
C GLU A 96 5.30 1.86 26.91
N GLU A 97 5.19 0.71 26.25
CA GLU A 97 5.52 0.53 24.85
C GLU A 97 4.66 1.44 23.95
N LYS A 98 3.38 1.57 24.28
CA LYS A 98 2.47 2.50 23.62
C LYS A 98 2.89 3.95 23.81
N ALA A 99 3.23 4.36 25.04
CA ALA A 99 3.67 5.73 25.32
C ALA A 99 4.93 6.07 24.52
N GLU A 100 5.91 5.17 24.49
CA GLU A 100 7.15 5.32 23.74
C GLU A 100 6.88 5.40 22.22
N THR A 101 6.07 4.48 21.70
CA THR A 101 5.69 4.42 20.28
C THR A 101 4.97 5.67 19.82
N CYS A 102 4.12 6.25 20.67
CA CYS A 102 3.28 7.38 20.32
C CYS A 102 3.90 8.75 20.60
N ARG A 103 4.93 8.83 21.44
CA ARG A 103 5.62 10.08 21.77
C ARG A 103 6.04 10.90 20.54
N PRO A 104 6.70 10.35 19.51
CA PRO A 104 7.09 11.15 18.34
C PRO A 104 5.89 11.69 17.56
N LEU A 105 4.82 10.91 17.41
CA LEU A 105 3.62 11.35 16.71
C LEU A 105 2.88 12.45 17.49
N LYS A 106 2.81 12.33 18.81
CA LYS A 106 2.20 13.34 19.68
C LYS A 106 2.98 14.64 19.67
N ALA A 107 4.31 14.59 19.76
CA ALA A 107 5.16 15.78 19.67
C ALA A 107 4.99 16.51 18.33
N MET A 108 4.91 15.78 17.21
CA MET A 108 4.63 16.40 15.90
C MET A 108 3.23 17.03 15.82
N ALA A 109 2.27 16.49 16.59
CA ALA A 109 0.91 17.01 16.66
C ALA A 109 0.73 18.13 17.70
N GLY A 110 1.78 18.49 18.45
CA GLY A 110 1.72 19.46 19.56
C GLY A 110 0.87 18.96 20.74
N GLN A 111 0.92 17.65 21.01
CA GLN A 111 0.20 16.97 22.10
C GLN A 111 1.15 16.32 23.13
N ASP A 112 2.38 16.80 23.18
CA ASP A 112 3.43 16.44 24.14
C ASP A 112 3.18 17.00 25.56
#